data_AF-A0A6A4GLK3-F1
#
_entry.id   AF-A0A6A4GLK3-F1
#
_cell.length_a   1.000
_cell.length_b   1.000
_cell.length_c   1.000
_cell.angle_alpha   90.00
_cell.angle_beta   90.00
_cell.angle_gamma   90.00
#
_symmetry.space_group_name_H-M   'P 1'
#
loop_
_entity.id
_entity.type
_entity.pdbx_description
1 polymer ?
#
loop_
_entity_poly.entity_id
_entity_poly.type
_entity_poly.pdbx_seq_one_letter_code
_entity_poly.pdbx_strand_id
1 'polypeptide(L)'
;RNLAIEVMWLKSYFNLTDDRAIWGKIADAMLAGPKATPSGEGNIDPRVKQNYFMQSWDTKISALPESLGRLLQMAKKVNMRLETQNPSKAIKRSRQIWFHGDASPRLRLLNNSRAAHCL
;
A
#
# COMPACT_ATOMS: atom_id res chain seq x y z
N ARG A 1 9.62 11.34 23.65
CA ARG A 1 8.68 10.66 22.73
C ARG A 1 9.38 9.40 22.21
N ASN A 2 8.77 8.21 22.34
CA ASN A 2 9.48 6.94 22.18
C ASN A 2 9.45 6.44 20.73
N LEU A 3 10.42 6.90 19.92
CA LEU A 3 10.61 6.44 18.54
C LEU A 3 10.63 4.91 18.41
N ALA A 4 11.19 4.21 19.40
CA ALA A 4 11.23 2.75 19.45
C ALA A 4 9.84 2.11 19.37
N ILE A 5 8.82 2.70 20.02
CA ILE A 5 7.46 2.17 20.00
C ILE A 5 6.86 2.29 18.59
N GLU A 6 7.01 3.45 17.95
CA GLU A 6 6.51 3.69 16.59
C GLU A 6 7.20 2.77 15.56
N VAL A 7 8.50 2.51 15.73
CA VAL A 7 9.24 1.53 14.90
C VAL A 7 8.73 0.10 15.12
N MET A 8 8.38 -0.29 16.35
CA MET A 8 7.82 -1.61 16.62
C MET A 8 6.43 -1.80 15.97
N TRP A 9 5.58 -0.77 16.02
CA TRP A 9 4.31 -0.77 15.28
C TRP A 9 4.53 -0.88 13.78
N LEU A 10 5.52 -0.15 13.25
CA LEU A 10 5.88 -0.20 11.85
C LEU A 10 6.36 -1.60 11.43
N LYS A 11 7.24 -2.22 12.23
CA LYS A 11 7.69 -3.61 12.03
C LYS A 11 6.51 -4.59 12.07
N SER A 12 5.58 -4.42 13.01
CA SER A 12 4.37 -5.25 13.09
C SER A 12 3.46 -5.06 11.87
N TYR A 13 3.35 -3.85 11.33
CA TYR A 13 2.56 -3.56 10.14
C TYR A 13 3.13 -4.24 8.89
N PHE A 14 4.47 -4.22 8.76
CA PHE A 14 5.21 -4.83 7.67
C PHE A 14 5.36 -6.35 7.78
N ASN A 15 4.87 -6.96 8.85
CA ASN A 15 4.81 -8.41 8.92
C ASN A 15 3.71 -8.92 7.98
N LEU A 16 4.08 -9.36 6.78
CA LEU A 16 3.16 -9.88 5.75
C LEU A 16 3.03 -11.41 5.79
N THR A 17 3.53 -12.08 6.84
CA THR A 17 3.38 -13.53 7.02
C THR A 17 1.98 -13.90 7.51
N ASP A 18 1.72 -15.21 7.67
CA ASP A 18 0.44 -15.69 8.22
C ASP A 18 0.20 -15.21 9.66
N ASP A 19 1.26 -14.87 10.39
CA ASP A 19 1.22 -14.27 11.74
C ASP A 19 0.94 -12.75 11.74
N ARG A 20 0.44 -12.21 10.62
CA ARG A 20 0.14 -10.79 10.50
C ARG A 20 -0.95 -10.38 11.48
N ALA A 21 -0.64 -9.38 12.29
CA ALA A 21 -1.58 -8.84 13.27
C ALA A 21 -2.85 -8.30 12.59
N ILE A 22 -4.02 -8.60 13.19
CA ILE A 22 -5.35 -8.24 12.66
C ILE A 22 -5.47 -6.73 12.39
N TRP A 23 -4.92 -5.91 13.28
CA TRP A 23 -4.95 -4.45 13.12
C TRP A 23 -4.28 -3.98 11.82
N GLY A 24 -3.28 -4.72 11.31
CA GLY A 24 -2.62 -4.42 10.04
C GLY A 24 -3.57 -4.58 8.85
N LYS A 25 -4.44 -5.60 8.88
CA LYS A 25 -5.49 -5.80 7.86
C LYS A 25 -6.55 -4.70 7.92
N ILE A 26 -6.89 -4.25 9.14
CA ILE A 26 -7.82 -3.12 9.34
C ILE A 26 -7.19 -1.82 8.81
N ALA A 27 -5.91 -1.60 9.09
CA ALA A 27 -5.17 -0.45 8.58
C ALA A 27 -5.12 -0.43 7.05
N ASP A 28 -4.90 -1.58 6.38
CA ASP A 28 -4.98 -1.68 4.93
C ASP A 28 -6.35 -1.27 4.39
N ALA A 29 -7.43 -1.74 5.01
CA ALA A 29 -8.79 -1.38 4.60
C ALA A 29 -9.07 0.13 4.79
N MET A 30 -8.53 0.74 5.85
CA MET A 30 -8.64 2.19 6.07
C MET A 30 -7.86 2.98 5.02
N LEU A 31 -6.65 2.53 4.67
CA LEU A 31 -5.80 3.15 3.65
C LEU A 31 -6.40 3.01 2.23
N ALA A 32 -7.01 1.87 1.94
CA ALA A 32 -7.69 1.58 0.67
C ALA A 32 -9.09 2.21 0.58
N GLY A 33 -9.62 2.71 1.69
CA GLY A 33 -10.99 3.18 1.80
C GLY A 33 -11.28 4.40 0.91
N PRO A 34 -12.56 4.63 0.56
CA PRO A 34 -12.97 5.73 -0.33
C PRO A 34 -12.62 7.11 0.24
N LYS A 35 -12.59 7.27 1.57
CA LYS A 35 -12.20 8.53 2.23
C LYS A 35 -10.71 8.83 2.11
N ALA A 36 -9.88 7.79 2.09
CA ALA A 36 -8.43 7.90 2.04
C ALA A 36 -7.90 7.91 0.60
N THR A 37 -8.70 7.48 -0.38
CA THR A 37 -8.38 7.58 -1.81
C THR A 37 -8.54 9.03 -2.31
N PRO A 38 -7.51 9.67 -2.87
CA PRO A 38 -7.62 10.97 -3.53
C PRO A 38 -8.59 10.93 -4.71
N SER A 39 -9.24 12.06 -5.02
CA SER A 39 -10.22 12.14 -6.12
C SER A 39 -9.64 11.75 -7.49
N GLY A 40 -8.35 12.02 -7.74
CA GLY A 40 -7.65 11.60 -8.96
C GLY A 40 -7.40 10.08 -9.07
N GLU A 41 -7.55 9.35 -7.97
CA GLU A 41 -7.30 7.90 -7.84
C GLU A 41 -8.63 7.11 -7.64
N GLY A 42 -9.78 7.78 -7.79
CA GLY A 42 -11.10 7.19 -7.56
C GLY A 42 -11.45 6.04 -8.50
N ASN A 43 -10.85 6.02 -9.69
CA ASN A 43 -11.08 4.98 -10.72
C ASN A 43 -10.20 3.73 -10.54
N ILE A 44 -9.33 3.71 -9.52
CA ILE A 44 -8.53 2.54 -9.19
C ILE A 44 -9.43 1.46 -8.60
N ASP A 45 -9.41 0.27 -9.21
CA ASP A 45 -10.16 -0.90 -8.75
C ASP A 45 -9.83 -1.23 -7.26
N PRO A 46 -10.83 -1.32 -6.37
CA PRO A 46 -10.60 -1.60 -4.95
C PRO A 46 -9.79 -2.89 -4.68
N ARG A 47 -9.91 -3.90 -5.55
CA ARG A 47 -9.15 -5.16 -5.45
C ARG A 47 -7.65 -4.96 -5.60
N VAL A 48 -7.27 -3.84 -6.21
CA VAL A 48 -5.88 -3.44 -6.40
C VAL A 48 -5.35 -2.60 -5.26
N LYS A 49 -6.13 -2.27 -4.22
CA LYS A 49 -5.71 -1.43 -3.08
C LYS A 49 -5.41 -2.30 -1.86
N GLN A 50 -4.39 -3.14 -1.94
CA GLN A 50 -4.12 -4.17 -0.94
C GLN A 50 -3.13 -3.71 0.14
N ASN A 51 -2.12 -2.93 -0.23
CA ASN A 51 -1.10 -2.46 0.70
C ASN A 51 -0.49 -1.15 0.22
N TYR A 52 -0.49 -0.15 1.08
CA TYR A 52 0.02 1.19 0.78
C TYR A 52 1.49 1.20 0.34
N PHE A 53 2.35 0.39 0.96
CA PHE A 53 3.78 0.39 0.64
C PHE A 53 4.14 -0.46 -0.57
N MET A 54 3.20 -1.26 -1.08
CA MET A 54 3.42 -2.08 -2.27
C MET A 54 2.98 -1.39 -3.57
N GLN A 55 2.36 -0.21 -3.45
CA GLN A 55 1.57 0.38 -4.53
C GLN A 55 1.95 1.84 -4.77
N SER A 56 1.67 2.34 -5.98
CA SER A 56 2.11 3.66 -6.46
C SER A 56 1.03 4.76 -6.39
N TRP A 57 -0.15 4.47 -5.81
CA TRP A 57 -1.22 5.45 -5.64
C TRP A 57 -1.08 6.22 -4.31
N ASP A 58 -1.49 7.49 -4.34
CA ASP A 58 -1.41 8.35 -3.16
C ASP A 58 -2.55 8.07 -2.17
N THR A 59 -2.28 8.26 -0.87
CA THR A 59 -3.31 8.21 0.18
C THR A 59 -3.42 9.55 0.88
N LYS A 60 -4.66 10.01 1.09
CA LYS A 60 -4.96 11.22 1.86
C LYS A 60 -4.74 10.96 3.35
N ILE A 61 -3.53 11.24 3.83
CA ILE A 61 -3.14 11.06 5.23
C ILE A 61 -4.09 11.80 6.19
N SER A 62 -4.60 12.97 5.79
CA SER A 62 -5.54 13.75 6.60
C SER A 62 -6.92 13.10 6.79
N ALA A 63 -7.25 12.07 6.01
CA ALA A 63 -8.48 11.30 6.16
C ALA A 63 -8.30 10.05 7.05
N LEU A 64 -7.08 9.79 7.52
CA LEU A 64 -6.76 8.65 8.37
C LEU A 64 -6.83 9.02 9.86
N PRO A 65 -7.08 8.04 10.74
CA PRO A 65 -6.82 8.19 12.17
C PRO A 65 -5.39 8.67 12.43
N GLU A 66 -5.22 9.51 13.45
CA GLU A 66 -3.92 10.12 13.79
C GLU A 66 -2.80 9.08 13.98
N SER A 67 -3.14 7.92 14.54
CA SER A 67 -2.21 6.79 14.73
C SER A 67 -1.65 6.26 13.41
N LEU A 68 -2.51 6.07 12.40
CA LEU A 68 -2.07 5.62 11.07
C LEU A 68 -1.32 6.72 10.33
N GLY A 69 -1.76 7.98 10.45
CA GLY A 69 -1.02 9.10 9.88
C GLY A 69 0.40 9.20 10.42
N ARG A 70 0.57 9.03 11.74
CA ARG A 70 1.89 8.96 12.40
C ARG A 70 2.72 7.77 11.91
N LEU A 71 2.11 6.60 11.76
CA LEU A 71 2.79 5.41 11.25
C LEU A 71 3.37 5.64 9.84
N LEU A 72 2.59 6.22 8.94
CA LEU A 72 3.03 6.53 7.57
C LEU A 72 4.12 7.60 7.54
N GLN A 73 4.00 8.64 8.38
CA GLN A 73 5.03 9.66 8.52
C GLN A 73 6.33 9.08 9.08
N MET A 74 6.24 8.16 10.04
CA MET A 74 7.41 7.48 10.58
C MET A 74 8.10 6.64 9.51
N ALA A 75 7.33 5.87 8.73
CA ALA A 75 7.85 5.09 7.61
C ALA A 75 8.63 5.97 6.61
N LYS A 76 8.08 7.14 6.26
CA LYS A 76 8.77 8.13 5.41
C LYS A 76 10.04 8.68 6.08
N LYS A 77 9.96 9.03 7.36
CA LYS A 77 11.08 9.59 8.14
C LYS A 77 12.28 8.65 8.19
N VAL A 78 12.04 7.35 8.33
CA VAL A 78 13.11 6.33 8.39
C VAL A 78 13.40 5.71 7.01
N ASN A 79 12.82 6.25 5.93
CA ASN A 79 12.91 5.74 4.56
C ASN A 79 12.66 4.23 4.46
N MET A 80 11.72 3.70 5.25
CA MET A 80 11.38 2.28 5.22
C MET A 80 10.51 2.00 3.99
N ARG A 81 10.96 1.04 3.19
CA ARG A 81 10.28 0.57 1.99
C ARG A 81 10.12 -0.94 2.06
N LEU A 82 9.04 -1.46 1.51
CA LEU A 82 8.86 -2.90 1.38
C LEU A 82 9.66 -3.39 0.17
N GLU A 83 10.91 -3.75 0.40
CA GLU A 83 11.75 -4.36 -0.62
C GLU A 83 11.62 -5.89 -0.56
N THR A 84 11.41 -6.54 -1.71
CA THR A 84 11.47 -8.01 -1.79
C THR A 84 12.67 -8.39 -2.66
N GLN A 85 13.74 -8.89 -2.04
CA GLN A 85 14.87 -9.43 -2.77
C GLN A 85 14.46 -10.79 -3.36
N ASN A 86 14.18 -10.83 -4.66
CA ASN A 86 13.72 -12.00 -5.42
C ASN A 86 12.35 -12.59 -5.00
N PRO A 87 11.23 -11.90 -5.29
CA PRO A 87 9.90 -12.41 -4.98
C PRO A 87 9.59 -13.70 -5.74
N SER A 88 8.87 -14.62 -5.10
CA SER A 88 8.42 -15.87 -5.73
C SER A 88 7.54 -15.58 -6.96
N LYS A 89 7.41 -16.56 -7.87
CA LYS A 89 6.52 -16.42 -9.05
C LYS A 89 5.07 -16.14 -8.64
N ALA A 90 4.61 -16.71 -7.53
CA ALA A 90 3.28 -16.46 -6.99
C ALA A 90 3.11 -15.00 -6.56
N ILE A 91 4.08 -14.44 -5.81
CA ILE A 91 4.07 -13.02 -5.40
C ILE A 91 4.17 -12.10 -6.60
N LYS A 92 4.98 -12.46 -7.62
CA LYS A 92 5.07 -11.69 -8.86
C LYS A 92 3.73 -11.65 -9.61
N ARG A 93 2.97 -12.76 -9.61
CA ARG A 93 1.64 -12.86 -10.25
C ARG A 93 0.51 -12.24 -9.43
N SER A 94 0.64 -12.20 -8.11
CA SER A 94 -0.37 -11.58 -7.23
C SER A 94 -0.30 -10.05 -7.26
N ARG A 95 0.81 -9.47 -7.73
CA ARG A 95 0.95 -8.03 -7.92
C ARG A 95 0.30 -7.63 -9.23
N GLN A 96 -0.63 -6.67 -9.19
CA GLN A 96 -1.16 -6.10 -10.44
C GLN A 96 -0.07 -5.27 -11.12
N ILE A 97 0.17 -5.59 -12.39
CA ILE A 97 1.21 -5.04 -13.26
C ILE A 97 1.17 -3.50 -13.30
N TRP A 98 -0.01 -2.91 -13.12
CA TRP A 98 -0.25 -1.49 -13.36
C TRP A 98 0.10 -0.57 -12.19
N PHE A 99 0.13 -1.09 -10.95
CA PHE A 99 0.24 -0.27 -9.73
C PHE A 99 1.39 -0.66 -8.81
N HIS A 100 2.30 -1.53 -9.24
CA HIS A 100 3.49 -1.84 -8.43
C HIS A 100 4.40 -0.60 -8.29
N GLY A 101 5.12 -0.49 -7.18
CA GLY A 101 5.97 0.68 -6.86
C GLY A 101 7.00 1.03 -7.95
N ASP A 102 7.54 0.02 -8.64
CA ASP A 102 8.50 0.20 -9.74
C ASP A 102 7.88 0.39 -11.13
N ALA A 103 6.54 0.46 -11.24
CA ALA A 103 5.87 0.55 -12.54
C ALA A 103 6.09 1.94 -13.14
N SER A 104 6.37 2.00 -14.45
CA SER A 104 6.38 3.28 -15.15
C SER A 104 5.02 3.98 -14.95
N PRO A 105 4.98 5.29 -14.62
CA PRO A 105 3.72 6.02 -14.51
C PRO A 105 2.83 5.90 -15.75
N ARG A 106 3.42 5.68 -16.93
CA ARG A 106 2.68 5.45 -18.19
C ARG A 106 1.85 4.17 -18.18
N LEU A 107 2.26 3.13 -17.45
CA LEU A 107 1.52 1.87 -17.34
C LEU A 107 0.19 2.07 -16.59
N ARG A 108 0.10 3.07 -15.69
CA ARG A 108 -1.14 3.39 -14.98
C ARG A 108 -2.26 3.83 -15.91
N LEU A 109 -1.93 4.45 -17.04
CA LEU A 109 -2.90 4.88 -18.06
C LEU A 109 -3.61 3.70 -18.72
N LEU A 110 -2.99 2.52 -18.71
CA LEU A 110 -3.53 1.32 -19.35
C LEU A 110 -4.54 0.60 -18.46
N ASN A 111 -4.62 0.89 -17.16
CA ASN A 111 -5.52 0.24 -16.20
C ASN A 111 -7.00 0.26 -16.62
N ASN A 112 -7.44 1.33 -17.29
CA ASN A 112 -8.83 1.49 -17.70
C ASN A 112 -9.10 0.97 -19.12
N SER A 113 -8.11 0.33 -19.76
CA SER A 113 -8.29 -0.26 -21.09
C SER A 113 -9.03 -1.60 -20.98
N ARG A 114 -9.80 -1.93 -22.02
CA ARG A 114 -10.50 -3.22 -22.10
C ARG A 114 -9.54 -4.41 -22.02
N ALA A 115 -8.32 -4.24 -22.52
CA ALA A 115 -7.26 -5.25 -22.45
C ALA A 115 -6.70 -5.45 -21.04
N ALA A 116 -6.63 -4.39 -20.23
CA ALA A 116 -6.14 -4.49 -18.85
C ALA A 116 -7.08 -5.26 -17.92
N HIS A 117 -8.38 -5.33 -18.22
CA HIS A 117 -9.31 -6.19 -17.48
C HIS A 117 -9.07 -7.68 -17.70
N CYS A 118 -8.38 -8.07 -18.78
CA CYS A 118 -8.09 -9.45 -19.14
C CYS A 118 -6.69 -9.93 -18.72
N LEU A 119 -5.90 -9.06 -18.08
CA LEU A 119 -4.52 -9.29 -17.64
C LEU A 119 -4.42 -9.24 -16.12
#